data_AF-A0A7Z0ELX3-F1
#
_entry.id   AF-A0A7Z0ELX3-F1
#
_cell.length_a   1.000
_cell.length_b   1.000
_cell.length_c   1.000
_cell.angle_alpha   90.00
_cell.angle_beta   90.00
_cell.angle_gamma   90.00
#
_symmetry.space_group_name_H-M   'P 1'
#
loop_
_entity.id
_entity.type
_entity.pdbx_description
1 polymer ?
#
loop_
_entity_poly.entity_id
_entity_poly.type
_entity_poly.pdbx_seq_one_letter_code
_entity_poly.pdbx_strand_id
1 'polypeptide(L)'
;MSTLRVTAERLTVHAHSDADALELAQVGLYRAVVAKGVYRTGDWAVYIPESAVLPEDLIEELGLTGRLSGAKRNRVRAIRLRGELSQGLVCRPEALAGVDLAEAHAAGTDFAGELGITKWVPEIPLHMSGDVVPAADLLPWIDVENVKRYPDVFEPGEPVVATEKIHGTACLFTFVAETGEEFTSSKGFAARRQGLARAEDNLYWRAVTAHGVPKAAREIAERYGAARVGVFGEVFGSGVQDLGYGESGRSERPGYAVFDVAMEVAGQRVWVDAADLHGLLESVGLPAVPRVFEGGYDADALLAAAGGTETWSGRSVHLREGLVVRPVRERHSDVLGGRAIVKVVSDDYLTRKGGTEYE
;
A
#
# COMPACT_ATOMS: atom_id res chain seq x y z
N MET A 1 -2.81 1.56 -2.41
CA MET A 1 -2.26 0.67 -3.44
C MET A 1 -0.84 1.09 -3.81
N SER A 2 -0.06 0.14 -4.35
CA SER A 2 1.02 0.46 -5.29
C SER A 2 0.46 0.37 -6.71
N THR A 3 1.00 1.20 -7.59
CA THR A 3 0.63 1.17 -9.01
C THR A 3 1.09 -0.15 -9.64
N LEU A 4 0.22 -0.81 -10.41
CA LEU A 4 0.65 -1.93 -11.24
C LEU A 4 1.53 -1.35 -12.34
N ARG A 5 2.82 -1.72 -12.36
CA ARG A 5 3.73 -1.40 -13.45
C ARG A 5 4.57 -2.62 -13.78
N VAL A 6 4.59 -3.00 -15.04
CA VAL A 6 5.38 -4.10 -15.59
C VAL A 6 6.57 -3.49 -16.32
N THR A 7 7.75 -3.58 -15.73
CA THR A 7 8.93 -2.84 -16.18
C THR A 7 10.07 -3.77 -16.54
N ALA A 8 10.94 -3.32 -17.43
CA ALA A 8 12.25 -3.93 -17.62
C ALA A 8 13.12 -3.65 -16.39
N GLU A 9 13.85 -4.65 -15.92
CA GLU A 9 14.65 -4.60 -14.71
C GLU A 9 15.96 -5.36 -14.90
N ARG A 10 17.03 -4.84 -14.29
CA ARG A 10 18.35 -5.49 -14.32
C ARG A 10 18.44 -6.51 -13.18
N LEU A 11 18.75 -7.74 -13.52
CA LEU A 11 18.71 -8.86 -12.59
C LEU A 11 20.04 -9.05 -11.84
N THR A 12 19.94 -9.42 -10.56
CA THR A 12 21.01 -10.12 -9.85
C THR A 12 20.55 -11.55 -9.58
N VAL A 13 21.29 -12.55 -10.03
CA VAL A 13 20.91 -13.97 -9.89
C VAL A 13 21.66 -14.59 -8.72
N HIS A 14 20.91 -15.23 -7.82
CA HIS A 14 21.43 -15.95 -6.67
C HIS A 14 21.11 -17.44 -6.77
N ALA A 15 21.97 -18.28 -6.19
CA ALA A 15 21.67 -19.69 -6.04
C ALA A 15 20.46 -19.90 -5.13
N HIS A 16 19.61 -20.86 -5.46
CA HIS A 16 18.55 -21.31 -4.55
C HIS A 16 19.15 -22.26 -3.50
N SER A 17 18.93 -21.98 -2.22
CA SER A 17 19.54 -22.71 -1.10
C SER A 17 19.10 -24.18 -1.01
N ASP A 18 17.83 -24.46 -1.36
CA ASP A 18 17.20 -25.79 -1.26
C ASP A 18 16.63 -26.33 -2.60
N ALA A 19 17.23 -25.99 -3.74
CA ALA A 19 16.77 -26.50 -5.05
C ALA A 19 17.86 -26.56 -6.13
N ASP A 20 18.03 -27.73 -6.76
CA ASP A 20 19.04 -27.92 -7.81
C ASP A 20 18.66 -27.33 -9.17
N ALA A 21 17.36 -27.21 -9.43
CA ALA A 21 16.82 -26.78 -10.73
C ALA A 21 16.34 -25.32 -10.74
N LEU A 22 16.46 -24.60 -9.63
CA LEU A 22 15.93 -23.25 -9.45
C LEU A 22 17.02 -22.28 -9.01
N GLU A 23 16.81 -21.01 -9.32
CA GLU A 23 17.62 -19.86 -8.89
C GLU A 23 16.69 -18.73 -8.44
N LEU A 24 17.25 -17.69 -7.82
CA LEU A 24 16.50 -16.49 -7.41
C LEU A 24 16.97 -15.30 -8.24
N ALA A 25 16.08 -14.78 -9.09
CA ALA A 25 16.30 -13.52 -9.77
C ALA A 25 15.85 -12.36 -8.86
N GLN A 26 16.78 -11.49 -8.50
CA GLN A 26 16.52 -10.30 -7.70
C GLN A 26 16.27 -9.09 -8.59
N VAL A 27 15.20 -8.35 -8.27
CA VAL A 27 14.75 -7.10 -8.88
C VAL A 27 14.53 -6.09 -7.76
N GLY A 28 15.35 -5.05 -7.65
CA GLY A 28 15.37 -4.21 -6.44
C GLY A 28 15.64 -5.06 -5.20
N LEU A 29 14.73 -5.04 -4.22
CA LEU A 29 14.73 -5.95 -3.06
C LEU A 29 13.73 -7.11 -3.18
N TYR A 30 13.04 -7.25 -4.32
CA TYR A 30 12.22 -8.43 -4.61
C TYR A 30 13.09 -9.59 -5.09
N ARG A 31 12.62 -10.82 -4.82
CA ARG A 31 13.18 -12.04 -5.40
C ARG A 31 12.07 -12.83 -6.07
N ALA A 32 12.31 -13.30 -7.28
CA ALA A 32 11.43 -14.22 -7.99
C ALA A 32 12.20 -15.51 -8.28
N VAL A 33 11.56 -16.65 -8.07
CA VAL A 33 12.15 -17.94 -8.43
C VAL A 33 12.12 -18.11 -9.93
N VAL A 34 13.28 -18.43 -10.51
CA VAL A 34 13.46 -18.70 -11.94
C VAL A 34 14.09 -20.08 -12.15
N ALA A 35 13.92 -20.66 -13.33
CA ALA A 35 14.62 -21.90 -13.67
C ALA A 35 16.13 -21.64 -13.80
N LYS A 36 16.92 -22.60 -13.30
CA LYS A 36 18.38 -22.47 -13.26
C LYS A 36 18.98 -22.32 -14.65
N GLY A 37 19.90 -21.36 -14.79
CA GLY A 37 20.65 -21.12 -16.02
C GLY A 37 19.89 -20.37 -17.12
N VAL A 38 18.64 -19.97 -16.87
CA VAL A 38 17.86 -19.13 -17.81
C VAL A 38 18.36 -17.69 -17.84
N TYR A 39 18.85 -17.18 -16.70
CA TYR A 39 19.33 -15.80 -16.54
C TYR A 39 20.73 -15.79 -15.93
N ARG A 40 21.44 -14.67 -16.12
CA ARG A 40 22.72 -14.39 -15.45
C ARG A 40 22.67 -13.02 -14.77
N THR A 41 23.47 -12.82 -13.73
CA THR A 41 23.61 -11.48 -13.12
C THR A 41 24.05 -10.46 -14.17
N GLY A 42 23.33 -9.34 -14.22
CA GLY A 42 23.52 -8.27 -15.20
C GLY A 42 22.56 -8.34 -16.39
N ASP A 43 21.84 -9.45 -16.58
CA ASP A 43 20.79 -9.59 -17.59
C ASP A 43 19.64 -8.60 -17.38
N TRP A 44 19.01 -8.20 -18.47
CA TRP A 44 17.74 -7.47 -18.46
C TRP A 44 16.56 -8.41 -18.74
N ALA A 45 15.50 -8.27 -17.96
CA ALA A 45 14.25 -9.01 -18.13
C ALA A 45 13.06 -8.17 -17.67
N VAL A 46 11.85 -8.60 -17.98
CA VAL A 46 10.62 -7.95 -17.52
C VAL A 46 10.21 -8.51 -16.17
N TYR A 47 9.87 -7.62 -15.24
CA TYR A 47 9.32 -7.95 -13.94
C TYR A 47 7.80 -7.72 -13.93
N ILE A 48 7.05 -8.78 -13.62
CA ILE A 48 5.59 -8.72 -13.43
C ILE A 48 5.29 -8.82 -11.94
N PRO A 49 4.75 -7.77 -11.29
CA PRO A 49 4.53 -7.76 -9.84
C PRO A 49 3.33 -8.60 -9.40
N GLU A 50 3.18 -8.74 -8.09
CA GLU A 50 2.01 -9.34 -7.44
C GLU A 50 0.70 -8.63 -7.84
N SER A 51 -0.42 -9.35 -7.76
CA SER A 51 -1.76 -8.89 -8.17
C SER A 51 -1.93 -8.63 -9.67
N ALA A 52 -0.90 -8.85 -10.50
CA ALA A 52 -1.05 -8.90 -11.94
C ALA A 52 -1.94 -10.09 -12.36
N VAL A 53 -2.79 -9.87 -13.35
CA VAL A 53 -3.60 -10.87 -14.05
C VAL A 53 -3.08 -10.97 -15.47
N LEU A 54 -2.57 -12.14 -15.83
CA LEU A 54 -1.98 -12.40 -17.14
C LEU A 54 -3.04 -12.95 -18.11
N PRO A 55 -2.92 -12.65 -19.42
CA PRO A 55 -3.69 -13.34 -20.44
C PRO A 55 -3.21 -14.79 -20.62
N GLU A 56 -4.06 -15.65 -21.20
CA GLU A 56 -3.84 -17.10 -21.26
C GLU A 56 -2.64 -17.50 -22.12
N ASP A 57 -2.44 -16.80 -23.23
CA ASP A 57 -1.31 -16.97 -24.15
C ASP A 57 0.04 -16.71 -23.45
N LEU A 58 0.15 -15.61 -22.70
CA LEU A 58 1.36 -15.31 -21.93
C LEU A 58 1.60 -16.34 -20.82
N ILE A 59 0.55 -16.90 -20.22
CA ILE A 59 0.69 -17.96 -19.20
C ILE A 59 1.25 -19.25 -19.83
N GLU A 60 0.75 -19.62 -21.00
CA GLU A 60 1.21 -20.79 -21.75
C GLU A 60 2.66 -20.62 -22.18
N GLU A 61 3.00 -19.46 -22.75
CA GLU A 61 4.37 -19.10 -23.17
C GLU A 61 5.36 -19.24 -22.01
N LEU A 62 5.00 -18.74 -20.82
CA LEU A 62 5.85 -18.81 -19.63
C LEU A 62 5.86 -20.19 -18.96
N GLY A 63 5.09 -21.17 -19.47
CA GLY A 63 4.99 -22.51 -18.89
C GLY A 63 4.33 -22.53 -17.51
N LEU A 64 3.45 -21.56 -17.24
CA LEU A 64 2.80 -21.34 -15.94
C LEU A 64 1.35 -21.85 -15.89
N THR A 65 0.89 -22.56 -16.92
CA THR A 65 -0.46 -23.12 -17.01
C THR A 65 -0.84 -23.89 -15.74
N GLY A 66 -1.92 -23.46 -15.09
CA GLY A 66 -2.44 -24.06 -13.86
C GLY A 66 -1.64 -23.74 -12.58
N ARG A 67 -0.56 -22.97 -12.65
CA ARG A 67 0.34 -22.69 -11.50
C ARG A 67 0.04 -21.37 -10.79
N LEU A 68 -0.60 -20.42 -11.46
CA LEU A 68 -0.94 -19.12 -10.87
C LEU A 68 -2.20 -19.20 -9.99
N SER A 69 -2.43 -18.16 -9.19
CA SER A 69 -3.54 -18.07 -8.25
C SER A 69 -4.87 -17.66 -8.92
N GLY A 70 -5.96 -17.75 -8.16
CA GLY A 70 -7.31 -17.37 -8.59
C GLY A 70 -8.07 -18.52 -9.26
N ALA A 71 -9.38 -18.34 -9.44
CA ALA A 71 -10.26 -19.34 -10.06
C ALA A 71 -9.85 -19.65 -11.51
N LYS A 72 -9.42 -18.62 -12.25
CA LYS A 72 -8.92 -18.73 -13.63
C LYS A 72 -7.43 -19.10 -13.72
N ARG A 73 -6.74 -19.33 -12.59
CA ARG A 73 -5.30 -19.67 -12.54
C ARG A 73 -4.42 -18.71 -13.36
N ASN A 74 -4.67 -17.42 -13.23
CA ASN A 74 -4.02 -16.37 -14.02
C ASN A 74 -3.51 -15.17 -13.19
N ARG A 75 -3.58 -15.26 -11.85
CA ARG A 75 -3.18 -14.16 -10.96
C ARG A 75 -1.83 -14.43 -10.29
N VAL A 76 -0.90 -13.48 -10.41
CA VAL A 76 0.40 -13.51 -9.72
C VAL A 76 0.19 -13.26 -8.23
N ARG A 77 0.82 -14.09 -7.40
CA ARG A 77 0.80 -13.98 -5.95
C ARG A 77 2.17 -14.33 -5.39
N ALA A 78 2.57 -13.69 -4.30
CA ALA A 78 3.68 -14.16 -3.50
C ALA A 78 3.48 -15.61 -3.04
N ILE A 79 4.52 -16.42 -3.17
CA ILE A 79 4.53 -17.81 -2.70
C ILE A 79 5.86 -18.08 -1.98
N ARG A 80 5.88 -19.11 -1.12
CA ARG A 80 7.12 -19.74 -0.70
C ARG A 80 7.33 -21.00 -1.52
N LEU A 81 8.49 -21.10 -2.18
CA LEU A 81 8.90 -22.29 -2.90
C LEU A 81 10.17 -22.82 -2.24
N ARG A 82 10.07 -23.99 -1.59
CA ARG A 82 11.20 -24.62 -0.88
C ARG A 82 11.88 -23.66 0.12
N GLY A 83 11.06 -22.97 0.93
CA GLY A 83 11.51 -22.03 1.96
C GLY A 83 11.72 -20.59 1.46
N GLU A 84 12.16 -20.42 0.21
CA GLU A 84 12.46 -19.11 -0.37
C GLU A 84 11.17 -18.37 -0.77
N LEU A 85 11.11 -17.07 -0.48
CA LEU A 85 10.02 -16.21 -0.93
C LEU A 85 10.20 -15.85 -2.41
N SER A 86 9.14 -16.04 -3.19
CA SER A 86 9.05 -15.62 -4.59
C SER A 86 7.95 -14.58 -4.75
N GLN A 87 8.32 -13.38 -5.17
CA GLN A 87 7.46 -12.21 -5.34
C GLN A 87 7.48 -11.73 -6.78
N GLY A 88 6.34 -11.87 -7.47
CA GLY A 88 6.24 -11.55 -8.89
C GLY A 88 6.81 -12.64 -9.80
N LEU A 89 6.96 -12.30 -11.08
CA LEU A 89 7.54 -13.14 -12.13
C LEU A 89 8.65 -12.36 -12.84
N VAL A 90 9.67 -13.08 -13.31
CA VAL A 90 10.74 -12.55 -14.18
C VAL A 90 10.70 -13.32 -15.49
N CYS A 91 10.50 -12.60 -16.60
CA CYS A 91 10.30 -13.19 -17.92
C CYS A 91 10.92 -12.36 -19.06
N ARG A 92 11.02 -12.97 -20.24
CA ARG A 92 11.33 -12.30 -21.51
C ARG A 92 10.27 -12.71 -22.54
N PRO A 93 9.10 -12.04 -22.54
CA PRO A 93 8.01 -12.39 -23.45
C PRO A 93 8.41 -12.23 -24.92
N GLU A 94 7.94 -13.11 -25.80
CA GLU A 94 8.19 -13.05 -27.25
C GLU A 94 7.75 -11.72 -27.86
N ALA A 95 6.65 -11.16 -27.37
CA ALA A 95 6.14 -9.84 -27.75
C ALA A 95 7.20 -8.73 -27.62
N LEU A 96 8.19 -8.91 -26.75
CA LEU A 96 9.24 -7.93 -26.46
C LEU A 96 10.63 -8.34 -26.99
N ALA A 97 10.73 -9.38 -27.83
CA ALA A 97 12.01 -9.92 -28.29
C ALA A 97 12.89 -8.91 -29.06
N GLY A 98 12.27 -7.89 -29.68
CA GLY A 98 12.97 -6.81 -30.40
C GLY A 98 13.21 -5.54 -29.58
N VAL A 99 12.79 -5.50 -28.31
CA VAL A 99 12.87 -4.30 -27.46
C VAL A 99 14.22 -4.26 -26.74
N ASP A 100 14.91 -3.11 -26.78
CA ASP A 100 16.03 -2.85 -25.89
C ASP A 100 15.50 -2.58 -24.48
N LEU A 101 15.56 -3.60 -23.63
CA LEU A 101 15.06 -3.55 -22.27
C LEU A 101 15.86 -2.57 -21.38
N ALA A 102 17.13 -2.30 -21.69
CA ALA A 102 17.93 -1.33 -20.93
C ALA A 102 17.47 0.11 -21.24
N GLU A 103 17.24 0.42 -22.52
CA GLU A 103 16.66 1.70 -22.95
C GLU A 103 15.25 1.87 -22.39
N ALA A 104 14.42 0.83 -22.48
CA ALA A 104 13.05 0.86 -21.95
C ALA A 104 13.00 1.07 -20.43
N HIS A 105 13.93 0.49 -19.67
CA HIS A 105 14.07 0.76 -18.24
C HIS A 105 14.40 2.22 -17.97
N ALA A 106 15.38 2.79 -18.69
CA ALA A 106 15.76 4.19 -18.54
C ALA A 106 14.61 5.15 -18.89
N ALA A 107 13.76 4.78 -19.86
CA ALA A 107 12.54 5.51 -20.21
C ALA A 107 11.38 5.30 -19.23
N GLY A 108 11.48 4.35 -18.30
CA GLY A 108 10.41 3.98 -17.38
C GLY A 108 9.20 3.37 -18.10
N THR A 109 9.40 2.67 -19.21
CA THR A 109 8.33 2.06 -20.01
C THR A 109 7.53 1.05 -19.20
N ASP A 110 6.20 1.17 -19.21
CA ASP A 110 5.28 0.20 -18.62
C ASP A 110 4.69 -0.71 -19.71
N PHE A 111 5.07 -1.99 -19.67
CA PHE A 111 4.66 -3.01 -20.63
C PHE A 111 3.31 -3.66 -20.28
N ALA A 112 2.61 -3.23 -19.23
CA ALA A 112 1.37 -3.88 -18.81
C ALA A 112 0.33 -3.91 -19.94
N GLY A 113 0.15 -2.79 -20.65
CA GLY A 113 -0.79 -2.70 -21.77
C GLY A 113 -0.38 -3.55 -22.98
N GLU A 114 0.91 -3.52 -23.34
CA GLU A 114 1.45 -4.29 -24.46
C GLU A 114 1.35 -5.81 -24.23
N LEU A 115 1.53 -6.25 -22.99
CA LEU A 115 1.42 -7.66 -22.60
C LEU A 115 0.00 -8.08 -22.20
N GLY A 116 -1.01 -7.21 -22.32
CA GLY A 116 -2.39 -7.50 -21.90
C GLY A 116 -2.57 -7.78 -20.40
N ILE A 117 -1.61 -7.35 -19.58
CA ILE A 117 -1.61 -7.57 -18.13
C ILE A 117 -2.49 -6.51 -17.45
N THR A 118 -3.41 -6.98 -16.62
CA THR A 118 -4.30 -6.10 -15.84
C THR A 118 -4.09 -6.28 -14.35
N LYS A 119 -4.58 -5.33 -13.55
CA LYS A 119 -4.53 -5.43 -12.08
C LYS A 119 -5.75 -6.20 -11.58
N TRP A 120 -5.54 -7.24 -10.78
CA TRP A 120 -6.63 -7.87 -10.05
C TRP A 120 -7.17 -6.91 -9.00
N VAL A 121 -8.49 -6.70 -9.01
CA VAL A 121 -9.21 -5.91 -8.00
C VAL A 121 -10.25 -6.83 -7.37
N PRO A 122 -10.28 -6.97 -6.04
CA PRO A 122 -11.31 -7.75 -5.36
C PRO A 122 -12.68 -7.06 -5.42
N GLU A 123 -13.75 -7.86 -5.30
CA GLU A 123 -15.11 -7.32 -5.16
C GLU A 123 -15.25 -6.57 -3.83
N ILE A 124 -15.81 -5.36 -3.86
CA ILE A 124 -16.02 -4.53 -2.67
C ILE A 124 -17.23 -5.07 -1.89
N PRO A 125 -17.10 -5.39 -0.59
CA PRO A 125 -18.24 -5.79 0.23
C PRO A 125 -19.36 -4.72 0.24
N LEU A 126 -20.63 -5.14 0.25
CA LEU A 126 -21.77 -4.21 0.16
C LEU A 126 -21.77 -3.09 1.22
N HIS A 127 -21.35 -3.39 2.45
CA HIS A 127 -21.29 -2.40 3.53
C HIS A 127 -20.10 -1.42 3.41
N MET A 128 -19.14 -1.72 2.53
CA MET A 128 -18.07 -0.83 2.08
C MET A 128 -18.44 -0.12 0.76
N SER A 129 -19.58 -0.46 0.17
CA SER A 129 -20.18 0.24 -0.95
C SER A 129 -21.26 1.21 -0.46
N GLY A 130 -21.53 2.25 -1.22
CA GLY A 130 -22.56 3.24 -0.93
C GLY A 130 -22.80 4.12 -2.14
N ASP A 131 -23.88 4.90 -2.11
CA ASP A 131 -24.16 5.86 -3.16
C ASP A 131 -23.04 6.89 -3.24
N VAL A 132 -22.60 7.18 -4.46
CA VAL A 132 -21.45 8.04 -4.71
C VAL A 132 -21.94 9.43 -5.11
N VAL A 133 -21.38 10.47 -4.49
CA VAL A 133 -21.69 11.87 -4.76
C VAL A 133 -20.45 12.62 -5.26
N PRO A 134 -20.60 13.66 -6.09
CA PRO A 134 -19.50 14.57 -6.41
C PRO A 134 -18.94 15.21 -5.13
N ALA A 135 -17.61 15.28 -5.02
CA ALA A 135 -16.92 15.87 -3.88
C ALA A 135 -15.64 16.57 -4.36
N ALA A 136 -15.82 17.69 -5.07
CA ALA A 136 -14.71 18.42 -5.69
C ALA A 136 -13.66 18.89 -4.66
N ASP A 137 -14.12 19.28 -3.48
CA ASP A 137 -13.26 19.78 -2.39
C ASP A 137 -12.63 18.71 -1.51
N LEU A 138 -13.04 17.45 -1.67
CA LEU A 138 -12.42 16.33 -0.95
C LEU A 138 -10.93 16.26 -1.27
N LEU A 139 -10.11 16.17 -0.22
CA LEU A 139 -8.66 16.03 -0.36
C LEU A 139 -8.32 14.53 -0.55
N PRO A 140 -7.79 14.12 -1.71
CA PRO A 140 -7.39 12.73 -1.92
C PRO A 140 -6.13 12.43 -1.12
N TRP A 141 -6.02 11.20 -0.61
CA TRP A 141 -4.74 10.66 -0.12
C TRP A 141 -3.90 10.13 -1.30
N ILE A 142 -2.61 9.88 -1.06
CA ILE A 142 -1.65 9.49 -2.10
C ILE A 142 -1.49 7.96 -2.18
N ASP A 143 -0.96 7.47 -3.29
CA ASP A 143 -0.41 6.11 -3.34
C ASP A 143 0.93 6.01 -2.63
N VAL A 144 1.15 4.85 -1.99
CA VAL A 144 2.32 4.58 -1.16
C VAL A 144 3.02 3.38 -1.77
N GLU A 145 4.19 3.65 -2.34
CA GLU A 145 5.00 2.67 -3.04
C GLU A 145 5.73 1.75 -2.06
N ASN A 146 6.08 0.55 -2.52
CA ASN A 146 6.79 -0.42 -1.70
C ASN A 146 8.29 -0.12 -1.69
N VAL A 147 8.92 -0.09 -0.51
CA VAL A 147 10.37 0.14 -0.36
C VAL A 147 11.20 -0.86 -1.18
N LYS A 148 10.71 -2.09 -1.36
CA LYS A 148 11.41 -3.12 -2.14
C LYS A 148 11.60 -2.71 -3.61
N ARG A 149 10.75 -1.83 -4.14
CA ARG A 149 10.87 -1.27 -5.50
C ARG A 149 11.78 -0.04 -5.54
N TYR A 150 11.75 0.78 -4.49
CA TYR A 150 12.49 2.03 -4.42
C TYR A 150 13.32 2.06 -3.12
N PRO A 151 14.42 1.28 -3.05
CA PRO A 151 15.24 1.19 -1.85
C PRO A 151 15.95 2.52 -1.52
N ASP A 152 16.22 3.34 -2.54
CA ASP A 152 17.01 4.57 -2.42
C ASP A 152 16.15 5.81 -2.07
N VAL A 153 14.92 5.62 -1.57
CA VAL A 153 14.04 6.74 -1.19
C VAL A 153 14.59 7.51 0.03
N PHE A 154 15.32 6.82 0.89
CA PHE A 154 15.93 7.37 2.11
C PHE A 154 17.42 7.11 2.12
N GLU A 155 18.17 8.07 2.67
CA GLU A 155 19.59 7.89 2.90
C GLU A 155 19.81 7.04 4.16
N PRO A 156 20.83 6.15 4.20
CA PRO A 156 21.18 5.43 5.42
C PRO A 156 21.39 6.38 6.61
N GLY A 157 20.70 6.11 7.73
CA GLY A 157 20.75 6.93 8.93
C GLY A 157 19.85 8.17 8.93
N GLU A 158 19.12 8.46 7.83
CA GLU A 158 18.13 9.54 7.80
C GLU A 158 17.06 9.35 8.89
N PRO A 159 16.69 10.39 9.67
CA PRO A 159 15.66 10.24 10.70
C PRO A 159 14.29 9.89 10.11
N VAL A 160 13.79 8.69 10.43
CA VAL A 160 12.49 8.18 9.97
C VAL A 160 11.62 7.72 11.13
N VAL A 161 10.32 7.70 10.88
CA VAL A 161 9.29 7.08 11.72
C VAL A 161 8.63 5.98 10.90
N ALA A 162 8.47 4.80 11.51
CA ALA A 162 7.68 3.72 10.94
C ALA A 162 6.45 3.44 11.82
N THR A 163 5.28 3.53 11.22
CA THR A 163 4.01 3.16 11.84
C THR A 163 3.56 1.80 11.35
N GLU A 164 2.81 1.08 12.17
CA GLU A 164 2.14 -0.14 11.75
C GLU A 164 1.21 0.14 10.57
N LYS A 165 1.34 -0.65 9.51
CA LYS A 165 0.36 -0.68 8.43
C LYS A 165 -0.81 -1.55 8.92
N ILE A 166 -1.89 -0.90 9.33
CA ILE A 166 -3.12 -1.59 9.71
C ILE A 166 -3.80 -2.12 8.46
N HIS A 167 -4.30 -3.35 8.54
CA HIS A 167 -5.00 -4.01 7.46
C HIS A 167 -6.51 -3.81 7.58
N GLY A 168 -7.07 -2.93 6.75
CA GLY A 168 -8.49 -2.60 6.75
C GLY A 168 -8.92 -2.03 5.41
N THR A 169 -9.62 -0.89 5.47
CA THR A 169 -9.91 -0.06 4.32
C THR A 169 -9.58 1.40 4.63
N ALA A 170 -8.93 2.08 3.69
CA ALA A 170 -8.58 3.48 3.82
C ALA A 170 -9.84 4.36 3.81
N CYS A 171 -10.04 5.10 4.90
CA CYS A 171 -11.14 6.02 5.14
C CYS A 171 -10.61 7.46 5.16
N LEU A 172 -11.06 8.24 4.19
CA LEU A 172 -10.65 9.61 3.99
C LEU A 172 -11.79 10.52 4.42
N PHE A 173 -11.51 11.46 5.31
CA PHE A 173 -12.43 12.51 5.71
C PHE A 173 -11.88 13.87 5.31
N THR A 174 -12.72 14.78 4.79
CA THR A 174 -12.35 16.17 4.52
C THR A 174 -13.40 17.11 5.10
N PHE A 175 -12.94 18.12 5.83
CA PHE A 175 -13.74 19.25 6.28
C PHE A 175 -13.36 20.51 5.50
N VAL A 176 -14.35 21.27 5.03
CA VAL A 176 -14.18 22.57 4.36
C VAL A 176 -14.62 23.68 5.32
N ALA A 177 -13.68 24.56 5.70
CA ALA A 177 -13.91 25.54 6.76
C ALA A 177 -14.92 26.63 6.37
N GLU A 178 -14.90 27.07 5.10
CA GLU A 178 -15.77 28.15 4.61
C GLU A 178 -17.25 27.74 4.58
N THR A 179 -17.54 26.55 4.06
CA THR A 179 -18.91 26.06 3.85
C THR A 179 -19.41 25.18 4.99
N GLY A 180 -18.50 24.64 5.80
CA GLY A 180 -18.81 23.65 6.82
C GLY A 180 -19.07 22.24 6.26
N GLU A 181 -18.82 22.02 4.97
CA GLU A 181 -19.06 20.74 4.30
C GLU A 181 -18.12 19.64 4.81
N GLU A 182 -18.66 18.42 4.83
CA GLU A 182 -18.00 17.21 5.32
C GLU A 182 -18.09 16.15 4.24
N PHE A 183 -16.94 15.63 3.82
CA PHE A 183 -16.86 14.54 2.85
C PHE A 183 -16.18 13.34 3.47
N THR A 184 -16.74 12.15 3.26
CA THR A 184 -16.10 10.88 3.60
C THR A 184 -15.99 10.03 2.34
N SER A 185 -14.89 9.30 2.16
CA SER A 185 -14.68 8.47 0.98
C SER A 185 -13.70 7.32 1.23
N SER A 186 -13.73 6.32 0.35
CA SER A 186 -12.62 5.38 0.23
C SER A 186 -11.51 5.99 -0.62
N LYS A 187 -10.33 5.37 -0.60
CA LYS A 187 -9.20 5.84 -1.41
C LYS A 187 -9.52 5.89 -2.92
N GLY A 188 -10.16 4.85 -3.44
CA GLY A 188 -10.47 4.72 -4.87
C GLY A 188 -11.43 5.80 -5.38
N PHE A 189 -12.49 6.10 -4.63
CA PHE A 189 -13.45 7.15 -4.99
C PHE A 189 -12.86 8.54 -4.80
N ALA A 190 -12.10 8.76 -3.73
CA ALA A 190 -11.43 10.03 -3.49
C ALA A 190 -10.48 10.46 -4.62
N ALA A 191 -9.75 9.51 -5.21
CA ALA A 191 -8.88 9.75 -6.35
C ALA A 191 -9.63 10.32 -7.58
N ARG A 192 -10.94 10.08 -7.66
CA ARG A 192 -11.85 10.57 -8.71
C ARG A 192 -12.69 11.77 -8.27
N ARG A 193 -12.35 12.40 -7.12
CA ARG A 193 -13.11 13.50 -6.51
C ARG A 193 -14.57 13.12 -6.23
N GLN A 194 -14.74 11.91 -5.73
CA GLN A 194 -16.03 11.34 -5.37
C GLN A 194 -16.06 11.04 -3.86
N GLY A 195 -17.18 11.37 -3.22
CA GLY A 195 -17.48 11.06 -1.83
C GLY A 195 -18.57 10.00 -1.73
N LEU A 196 -18.69 9.40 -0.56
CA LEU A 196 -19.80 8.53 -0.20
C LEU A 196 -20.93 9.39 0.36
N ALA A 197 -22.15 9.21 -0.16
CA ALA A 197 -23.35 9.82 0.40
C ALA A 197 -23.47 9.47 1.88
N ARG A 198 -23.92 10.43 2.69
CA ARG A 198 -24.07 10.24 4.13
C ARG A 198 -25.18 9.22 4.39
N ALA A 199 -24.81 8.10 5.00
CA ALA A 199 -25.73 7.04 5.39
C ALA A 199 -25.30 6.45 6.75
N GLU A 200 -26.26 6.23 7.65
CA GLU A 200 -25.99 5.78 9.02
C GLU A 200 -25.47 4.34 9.10
N ASP A 201 -25.73 3.53 8.08
CA ASP A 201 -25.27 2.15 7.96
C ASP A 201 -23.94 2.00 7.21
N ASN A 202 -23.50 3.04 6.49
CA ASN A 202 -22.23 3.03 5.78
C ASN A 202 -21.03 2.96 6.74
N LEU A 203 -20.13 2.00 6.52
CA LEU A 203 -19.00 1.73 7.41
C LEU A 203 -18.10 2.96 7.66
N TYR A 204 -17.80 3.73 6.61
CA TYR A 204 -16.91 4.87 6.69
C TYR A 204 -17.54 6.01 7.51
N TRP A 205 -18.79 6.35 7.22
CA TRP A 205 -19.54 7.36 7.96
C TRP A 205 -19.74 6.98 9.44
N ARG A 206 -20.01 5.70 9.72
CA ARG A 206 -20.09 5.19 11.10
C ARG A 206 -18.76 5.36 11.84
N ALA A 207 -17.64 4.99 11.22
CA ALA A 207 -16.33 5.12 11.84
C ALA A 207 -15.96 6.58 12.13
N VAL A 208 -16.05 7.48 11.15
CA VAL A 208 -15.68 8.89 11.36
C VAL A 208 -16.58 9.58 12.40
N THR A 209 -17.86 9.21 12.44
CA THR A 209 -18.82 9.76 13.41
C THR A 209 -18.53 9.23 14.82
N ALA A 210 -18.36 7.91 14.98
CA ALA A 210 -18.14 7.28 16.28
C ALA A 210 -16.81 7.70 16.95
N HIS A 211 -15.82 8.09 16.16
CA HIS A 211 -14.53 8.60 16.65
C HIS A 211 -14.41 10.12 16.69
N GLY A 212 -15.47 10.85 16.36
CA GLY A 212 -15.48 12.32 16.46
C GLY A 212 -14.57 13.04 15.45
N VAL A 213 -14.28 12.41 14.31
CA VAL A 213 -13.41 12.98 13.26
C VAL A 213 -13.89 14.34 12.74
N PRO A 214 -15.20 14.59 12.51
CA PRO A 214 -15.66 15.92 12.09
C PRO A 214 -15.35 17.03 13.09
N LYS A 215 -15.52 16.75 14.40
CA LYS A 215 -15.20 17.70 15.47
C LYS A 215 -13.68 17.99 15.48
N ALA A 216 -12.87 16.94 15.45
CA ALA A 216 -11.42 17.07 15.44
C ALA A 216 -10.92 17.87 14.21
N ALA A 217 -11.45 17.60 13.02
CA ALA A 217 -11.08 18.32 11.80
C ALA A 217 -11.43 19.82 11.86
N ARG A 218 -12.58 20.17 12.46
CA ARG A 218 -12.97 21.57 12.73
C ARG A 218 -11.98 22.25 13.69
N GLU A 219 -11.65 21.60 14.79
CA GLU A 219 -10.67 22.12 15.76
C GLU A 219 -9.27 22.31 15.13
N ILE A 220 -8.84 21.40 14.25
CA ILE A 220 -7.59 21.54 13.48
C ILE A 220 -7.71 22.73 12.52
N ALA A 221 -8.82 22.88 11.80
CA ALA A 221 -9.03 23.97 10.86
C ALA A 221 -8.93 25.34 11.56
N GLU A 222 -9.59 25.48 12.72
CA GLU A 222 -9.54 26.68 13.54
C GLU A 222 -8.14 26.96 14.08
N ARG A 223 -7.47 25.92 14.61
CA ARG A 223 -6.13 26.04 15.21
C ARG A 223 -5.08 26.53 14.21
N TYR A 224 -5.14 26.07 12.96
CA TYR A 224 -4.13 26.34 11.94
C TYR A 224 -4.59 27.32 10.86
N GLY A 225 -5.83 27.84 10.94
CA GLY A 225 -6.41 28.69 9.90
C GLY A 225 -6.48 27.98 8.54
N ALA A 226 -6.76 26.67 8.54
CA ALA A 226 -6.81 25.86 7.33
C ALA A 226 -8.16 26.00 6.62
N ALA A 227 -8.14 26.27 5.32
CA ALA A 227 -9.34 26.31 4.49
C ALA A 227 -9.99 24.93 4.35
N ARG A 228 -9.15 23.87 4.33
CA ARG A 228 -9.57 22.47 4.28
C ARG A 228 -8.68 21.62 5.19
N VAL A 229 -9.27 20.62 5.84
CA VAL A 229 -8.55 19.62 6.64
C VAL A 229 -8.93 18.23 6.18
N GLY A 230 -7.92 17.46 5.75
CA GLY A 230 -8.03 16.06 5.39
C GLY A 230 -7.50 15.17 6.51
N VAL A 231 -8.34 14.29 7.05
CA VAL A 231 -7.96 13.27 8.03
C VAL A 231 -8.01 11.91 7.35
N PHE A 232 -6.88 11.20 7.34
CA PHE A 232 -6.72 9.94 6.63
C PHE A 232 -6.46 8.82 7.65
N GLY A 233 -7.38 7.87 7.72
CA GLY A 233 -7.29 6.75 8.64
C GLY A 233 -7.68 5.44 7.99
N GLU A 234 -7.44 4.35 8.72
CA GLU A 234 -7.82 3.01 8.33
C GLU A 234 -9.03 2.60 9.18
N VAL A 235 -10.11 2.12 8.54
CA VAL A 235 -11.20 1.40 9.23
C VAL A 235 -10.89 -0.09 9.16
N PHE A 236 -10.95 -0.78 10.29
CA PHE A 236 -10.54 -2.19 10.38
C PHE A 236 -11.35 -2.95 11.42
N GLY A 237 -11.10 -4.27 11.49
CA GLY A 237 -11.77 -5.18 12.40
C GLY A 237 -12.44 -6.35 11.69
N SER A 238 -12.89 -7.33 12.47
CA SER A 238 -13.61 -8.47 11.93
C SER A 238 -14.81 -8.02 11.08
N GLY A 239 -14.92 -8.56 9.87
CA GLY A 239 -15.97 -8.20 8.92
C GLY A 239 -15.62 -7.04 7.99
N VAL A 240 -14.49 -6.35 8.20
CA VAL A 240 -13.91 -5.40 7.23
C VAL A 240 -12.92 -6.11 6.32
N GLN A 241 -11.92 -6.77 6.92
CA GLN A 241 -10.95 -7.65 6.25
C GLN A 241 -10.70 -8.90 7.10
N ASP A 242 -9.77 -9.78 6.68
CA ASP A 242 -9.41 -11.00 7.38
C ASP A 242 -8.67 -10.76 8.71
N LEU A 243 -7.92 -9.67 8.82
CA LEU A 243 -7.20 -9.31 10.05
C LEU A 243 -8.08 -8.45 10.97
N GLY A 244 -8.47 -9.04 12.11
CA GLY A 244 -9.51 -8.46 12.98
C GLY A 244 -9.01 -7.52 14.06
N TYR A 245 -7.73 -7.51 14.44
CA TYR A 245 -7.14 -6.63 15.48
C TYR A 245 -7.86 -6.64 16.85
N GLY A 246 -8.74 -7.62 17.10
CA GLY A 246 -9.63 -7.62 18.27
C GLY A 246 -10.78 -6.60 18.20
N GLU A 247 -10.97 -5.95 17.05
CA GLU A 247 -12.03 -5.01 16.73
C GLU A 247 -13.08 -5.65 15.83
N SER A 248 -14.22 -4.98 15.64
CA SER A 248 -15.28 -5.43 14.73
C SER A 248 -15.85 -4.27 13.93
N GLY A 249 -15.96 -4.42 12.60
CA GLY A 249 -16.62 -3.41 11.75
C GLY A 249 -18.13 -3.29 12.00
N ARG A 250 -18.71 -4.24 12.75
CA ARG A 250 -20.14 -4.28 13.11
C ARG A 250 -20.43 -3.70 14.50
N SER A 251 -19.41 -3.32 15.28
CA SER A 251 -19.63 -2.68 16.59
C SER A 251 -20.15 -1.25 16.43
N GLU A 252 -20.71 -0.67 17.49
CA GLU A 252 -21.13 0.75 17.49
C GLU A 252 -19.98 1.72 17.24
N ARG A 253 -18.75 1.29 17.54
CA ARG A 253 -17.50 2.02 17.31
C ARG A 253 -16.52 1.12 16.55
N PRO A 254 -16.57 1.07 15.20
CA PRO A 254 -15.65 0.27 14.40
C PRO A 254 -14.19 0.59 14.69
N GLY A 255 -13.28 -0.36 14.47
CA GLY A 255 -11.84 -0.12 14.55
C GLY A 255 -11.47 1.02 13.61
N TYR A 256 -10.76 2.03 14.12
CA TYR A 256 -10.33 3.20 13.35
C TYR A 256 -9.03 3.76 13.90
N ALA A 257 -8.09 4.09 13.02
CA ALA A 257 -6.81 4.68 13.38
C ALA A 257 -6.33 5.64 12.28
N VAL A 258 -5.97 6.86 12.65
CA VAL A 258 -5.46 7.88 11.74
C VAL A 258 -3.98 7.64 11.46
N PHE A 259 -3.60 7.66 10.18
CA PHE A 259 -2.22 7.49 9.73
C PHE A 259 -1.63 8.73 9.07
N ASP A 260 -2.44 9.74 8.74
CA ASP A 260 -1.97 10.96 8.08
C ASP A 260 -2.98 12.10 8.20
N VAL A 261 -2.50 13.34 8.16
CA VAL A 261 -3.33 14.55 8.15
C VAL A 261 -2.73 15.53 7.15
N ALA A 262 -3.58 16.09 6.28
CA ALA A 262 -3.21 17.21 5.42
C ALA A 262 -4.10 18.41 5.69
N MET A 263 -3.55 19.60 5.48
CA MET A 263 -4.27 20.87 5.60
C MET A 263 -4.05 21.68 4.34
N GLU A 264 -5.02 22.48 3.95
CA GLU A 264 -4.83 23.55 2.98
C GLU A 264 -4.73 24.88 3.71
N VAL A 265 -3.53 25.45 3.75
CA VAL A 265 -3.23 26.71 4.43
C VAL A 265 -2.68 27.67 3.40
N ALA A 266 -3.25 28.88 3.30
CA ALA A 266 -2.85 29.90 2.33
C ALA A 266 -2.78 29.39 0.87
N GLY A 267 -3.74 28.52 0.48
CA GLY A 267 -3.81 27.94 -0.86
C GLY A 267 -2.77 26.84 -1.15
N GLN A 268 -2.00 26.42 -0.15
CA GLN A 268 -1.03 25.34 -0.27
C GLN A 268 -1.43 24.14 0.57
N ARG A 269 -1.29 22.95 -0.01
CA ARG A 269 -1.47 21.70 0.72
C ARG A 269 -0.20 21.37 1.50
N VAL A 270 -0.34 21.22 2.82
CA VAL A 270 0.73 20.81 3.73
C VAL A 270 0.33 19.52 4.44
N TRP A 271 1.31 18.68 4.73
CA TRP A 271 1.14 17.44 5.49
C TRP A 271 1.68 17.65 6.89
N VAL A 272 1.02 17.05 7.88
CA VAL A 272 1.52 17.08 9.26
C VAL A 272 2.74 16.16 9.36
N ASP A 273 3.85 16.71 9.86
CA ASP A 273 5.08 15.97 10.07
C ASP A 273 4.88 14.76 10.99
N ALA A 274 5.62 13.68 10.74
CA ALA A 274 5.57 12.49 11.59
C ALA A 274 5.95 12.79 13.05
N ALA A 275 6.86 13.76 13.26
CA ALA A 275 7.21 14.26 14.59
C ALA A 275 6.03 14.80 15.39
N ASP A 276 5.06 15.42 14.71
CA ASP A 276 3.99 16.19 15.36
C ASP A 276 2.64 15.47 15.28
N LEU A 277 2.49 14.46 14.41
CA LEU A 277 1.22 13.79 14.12
C LEU A 277 0.56 13.17 15.35
N HIS A 278 1.27 12.32 16.11
CA HIS A 278 0.68 11.68 17.30
C HIS A 278 0.26 12.70 18.36
N GLY A 279 1.07 13.73 18.60
CA GLY A 279 0.73 14.81 19.54
C GLY A 279 -0.46 15.64 19.08
N LEU A 280 -0.57 15.92 17.77
CA LEU A 280 -1.75 16.56 17.20
C LEU A 280 -3.00 15.71 17.42
N LEU A 281 -2.96 14.43 17.05
CA LEU A 281 -4.10 13.52 17.15
C LEU A 281 -4.57 13.32 18.59
N GLU A 282 -3.63 13.16 19.53
CA GLU A 282 -3.94 13.11 20.97
C GLU A 282 -4.66 14.37 21.43
N SER A 283 -4.18 15.55 21.01
CA SER A 283 -4.78 16.84 21.41
C SER A 283 -6.20 17.08 20.90
N VAL A 284 -6.64 16.33 19.88
CA VAL A 284 -8.01 16.39 19.33
C VAL A 284 -8.79 15.09 19.54
N GLY A 285 -8.27 14.17 20.35
CA GLY A 285 -8.93 12.94 20.75
C GLY A 285 -9.07 11.87 19.65
N LEU A 286 -8.20 11.88 18.63
CA LEU A 286 -8.21 10.88 17.56
C LEU A 286 -7.20 9.76 17.81
N PRO A 287 -7.58 8.49 17.56
CA PRO A 287 -6.64 7.36 17.64
C PRO A 287 -5.63 7.42 16.50
N ALA A 288 -4.35 7.28 16.81
CA ALA A 288 -3.28 7.19 15.82
C ALA A 288 -2.90 5.72 15.55
N VAL A 289 -2.43 5.42 14.34
CA VAL A 289 -1.77 4.13 14.09
C VAL A 289 -0.53 3.96 15.02
N PRO A 290 -0.24 2.75 15.50
CA PRO A 290 0.89 2.52 16.40
C PRO A 290 2.23 2.90 15.75
N ARG A 291 3.07 3.64 16.48
CA ARG A 291 4.48 3.86 16.10
C ARG A 291 5.29 2.62 16.52
N VAL A 292 5.90 1.97 15.54
CA VAL A 292 6.69 0.73 15.74
C VAL A 292 8.18 1.04 15.81
N PHE A 293 8.64 2.04 15.08
CA PHE A 293 10.05 2.43 15.03
C PHE A 293 10.21 3.95 14.89
N GLU A 294 11.27 4.48 15.50
CA GLU A 294 11.78 5.83 15.28
C GLU A 294 13.30 5.80 15.44
N GLY A 295 14.02 6.33 14.45
CA GLY A 295 15.47 6.28 14.43
C GLY A 295 16.04 6.57 13.04
N GLY A 296 17.33 6.34 12.87
CA GLY A 296 17.98 6.43 11.55
C GLY A 296 17.49 5.31 10.62
N TYR A 297 17.32 5.63 9.33
CA TYR A 297 16.88 4.67 8.33
C TYR A 297 17.89 3.54 8.17
N ASP A 298 17.41 2.31 8.39
CA ASP A 298 18.10 1.05 8.12
C ASP A 298 17.09 0.12 7.46
N ALA A 299 17.30 -0.17 6.18
CA ALA A 299 16.38 -0.96 5.37
C ALA A 299 16.19 -2.38 5.93
N ASP A 300 17.26 -3.02 6.42
CA ASP A 300 17.21 -4.38 6.95
C ASP A 300 16.47 -4.41 8.30
N ALA A 301 16.74 -3.42 9.16
CA ALA A 301 16.02 -3.28 10.42
C ALA A 301 14.51 -3.04 10.21
N LEU A 302 14.14 -2.23 9.21
CA LEU A 302 12.74 -1.97 8.88
C LEU A 302 12.04 -3.17 8.23
N LEU A 303 12.75 -3.92 7.37
CA LEU A 303 12.23 -5.19 6.81
C LEU A 303 11.98 -6.21 7.92
N ALA A 304 12.90 -6.33 8.88
CA ALA A 304 12.73 -7.20 10.04
C ALA A 304 11.57 -6.72 10.94
N ALA A 305 11.48 -5.42 11.20
CA ALA A 305 10.43 -4.82 12.02
C ALA A 305 9.05 -4.87 11.37
N ALA A 306 8.96 -5.02 10.04
CA ALA A 306 7.69 -5.21 9.35
C ALA A 306 7.07 -6.59 9.64
N GLY A 307 7.88 -7.59 9.96
CA GLY A 307 7.41 -8.88 10.45
C GLY A 307 6.87 -8.84 11.89
N GLY A 308 6.47 -10.00 12.39
CA GLY A 308 5.98 -10.17 13.76
C GLY A 308 4.47 -9.95 13.91
N THR A 309 4.03 -9.75 15.15
CA THR A 309 2.61 -9.61 15.51
C THR A 309 2.18 -8.15 15.53
N GLU A 310 0.88 -7.93 15.31
CA GLU A 310 0.26 -6.59 15.39
C GLU A 310 0.44 -5.96 16.78
N THR A 311 0.54 -4.63 16.82
CA THR A 311 0.73 -3.84 18.04
C THR A 311 -0.57 -3.21 18.55
N TRP A 312 -1.56 -3.02 17.68
CA TRP A 312 -2.81 -2.32 17.99
C TRP A 312 -3.52 -2.88 19.23
N SER A 313 -3.75 -4.20 19.25
CA SER A 313 -4.58 -4.83 20.26
C SER A 313 -3.88 -5.02 21.60
N GLY A 314 -2.55 -4.89 21.63
CA GLY A 314 -1.69 -5.23 22.76
C GLY A 314 -1.69 -6.72 23.12
N ARG A 315 -2.32 -7.58 22.32
CA ARG A 315 -2.54 -9.02 22.60
C ARG A 315 -1.92 -9.95 21.57
N SER A 316 -1.25 -9.43 20.54
CA SER A 316 -0.60 -10.23 19.48
C SER A 316 -1.57 -11.20 18.81
N VAL A 317 -2.77 -10.73 18.46
CA VAL A 317 -3.87 -11.60 18.00
C VAL A 317 -3.65 -12.21 16.62
N HIS A 318 -2.81 -11.59 15.80
CA HIS A 318 -2.36 -12.08 14.50
C HIS A 318 -1.06 -11.39 14.07
N LEU A 319 -0.54 -11.78 12.91
CA LEU A 319 0.62 -11.13 12.29
C LEU A 319 0.34 -9.69 11.86
N ARG A 320 1.38 -8.86 11.81
CA ARG A 320 1.32 -7.51 11.25
C ARG A 320 1.37 -7.57 9.72
N GLU A 321 0.60 -6.72 9.04
CA GLU A 321 0.72 -6.57 7.59
C GLU A 321 2.10 -6.01 7.20
N GLY A 322 2.55 -4.98 7.90
CA GLY A 322 3.85 -4.39 7.71
C GLY A 322 3.94 -2.98 8.29
N LEU A 323 4.71 -2.11 7.66
CA LEU A 323 4.97 -0.75 8.10
C LEU A 323 4.68 0.28 7.00
N VAL A 324 4.41 1.50 7.41
CA VAL A 324 4.51 2.70 6.57
C VAL A 324 5.64 3.56 7.14
N VAL A 325 6.63 3.87 6.31
CA VAL A 325 7.87 4.57 6.68
C VAL A 325 7.89 5.93 6.01
N ARG A 326 8.19 6.96 6.79
CA ARG A 326 8.37 8.34 6.32
C ARG A 326 9.43 9.07 7.16
N PRO A 327 10.02 10.17 6.69
CA PRO A 327 10.94 10.98 7.47
C PRO A 327 10.22 11.60 8.66
N VAL A 328 11.00 11.94 9.69
CA VAL A 328 10.49 12.66 10.87
C VAL A 328 9.86 14.00 10.48
N ARG A 329 10.42 14.67 9.46
CA ARG A 329 9.95 15.94 8.87
C ARG A 329 9.71 15.75 7.38
N GLU A 330 8.54 16.14 6.88
CA GLU A 330 8.12 15.94 5.50
C GLU A 330 9.10 16.56 4.51
N ARG A 331 9.39 15.83 3.43
CA ARG A 331 10.20 16.30 2.31
C ARG A 331 9.76 15.70 0.99
N HIS A 332 10.15 16.36 -0.08
CA HIS A 332 10.06 15.80 -1.41
C HIS A 332 11.08 14.67 -1.59
N SER A 333 10.72 13.68 -2.40
CA SER A 333 11.61 12.62 -2.87
C SER A 333 11.62 12.65 -4.40
N ASP A 334 12.80 12.92 -4.97
CA ASP A 334 12.99 12.88 -6.42
C ASP A 334 12.80 11.46 -6.97
N VAL A 335 13.11 10.43 -6.16
CA VAL A 335 12.92 9.01 -6.50
C VAL A 335 11.44 8.69 -6.72
N LEU A 336 10.55 9.25 -5.89
CA LEU A 336 9.10 9.02 -5.97
C LEU A 336 8.35 10.12 -6.75
N GLY A 337 9.02 11.24 -7.07
CA GLY A 337 8.39 12.42 -7.67
C GLY A 337 7.32 13.06 -6.76
N GLY A 338 7.43 12.89 -5.44
CA GLY A 338 6.36 13.22 -4.49
C GLY A 338 6.83 13.22 -3.04
N ARG A 339 5.97 12.79 -2.12
CA ARG A 339 6.35 12.64 -0.71
C ARG A 339 7.33 11.49 -0.54
N ALA A 340 8.33 11.67 0.31
CA ALA A 340 9.18 10.59 0.78
C ALA A 340 8.39 9.67 1.74
N ILE A 341 7.60 8.75 1.21
CA ILE A 341 6.81 7.80 2.01
C ILE A 341 6.66 6.49 1.26
N VAL A 342 6.97 5.40 1.95
CA VAL A 342 6.91 4.04 1.41
C VAL A 342 6.26 3.10 2.41
N LYS A 343 5.82 1.96 1.91
CA LYS A 343 5.37 0.83 2.73
C LYS A 343 6.38 -0.30 2.68
N VAL A 344 6.44 -1.05 3.77
CA VAL A 344 7.11 -2.34 3.86
C VAL A 344 6.03 -3.36 4.16
N VAL A 345 5.88 -4.38 3.33
CA VAL A 345 4.88 -5.45 3.55
C VAL A 345 5.63 -6.70 3.99
N SER A 346 5.17 -7.32 5.07
CA SER A 346 5.81 -8.48 5.66
C SER A 346 5.65 -9.73 4.79
N ASP A 347 6.67 -10.57 4.76
CA ASP A 347 6.68 -11.79 3.96
C ASP A 347 5.61 -12.80 4.44
N ASP A 348 5.41 -12.87 5.75
CA ASP A 348 4.39 -13.72 6.37
C ASP A 348 2.98 -13.26 6.00
N TYR A 349 2.77 -11.94 5.89
CA TYR A 349 1.49 -11.39 5.42
C TYR A 349 1.21 -11.71 3.97
N LEU A 350 2.21 -11.54 3.09
CA LEU A 350 2.07 -11.82 1.66
C LEU A 350 1.73 -13.29 1.38
N THR A 351 2.22 -14.19 2.23
CA THR A 351 2.08 -15.64 2.08
C THR A 351 0.97 -16.24 2.96
N ARG A 352 0.23 -15.42 3.73
CA ARG A 352 -0.84 -15.88 4.65
C ARG A 352 -1.96 -16.61 3.92
N LYS A 353 -2.56 -17.62 4.53
CA LYS A 353 -3.65 -18.37 3.90
C LYS A 353 -4.99 -17.66 4.08
N GLY A 354 -5.79 -17.58 3.02
CA GLY A 354 -7.17 -17.06 3.09
C GLY A 354 -7.31 -15.55 3.26
N GLY A 355 -6.24 -14.77 3.04
CA GLY A 355 -6.27 -13.31 3.20
C GLY A 355 -7.21 -12.59 2.23
N THR A 356 -7.77 -11.46 2.68
CA THR A 356 -8.58 -10.53 1.87
C THR A 356 -7.80 -9.24 1.62
N GLU A 357 -8.13 -8.50 0.57
CA GLU A 357 -7.43 -7.26 0.18
C GLU A 357 -8.42 -6.24 -0.41
N TYR A 358 -9.62 -6.12 0.16
CA TYR A 358 -10.64 -5.18 -0.33
C TYR A 358 -10.11 -3.73 -0.29
N GLU A 359 -10.42 -2.90 -1.28
CA GLU A 359 -9.95 -1.51 -1.37
C GLU A 359 -11.06 -0.53 -1.71
#